data_AF-A0A1W9V0T2-F1
#
_entry.id   AF-A0A1W9V0T2-F1
#
_cell.length_a   1.000
_cell.length_b   1.000
_cell.length_c   1.000
_cell.angle_alpha   90.00
_cell.angle_beta   90.00
_cell.angle_gamma   90.00
#
_symmetry.space_group_name_H-M   'P 1'
#
loop_
_entity.id
_entity.type
_entity.pdbx_description
1 polymer ?
#
loop_
_entity_poly.entity_id
_entity_poly.type
_entity_poly.pdbx_seq_one_letter_code
_entity_poly.pdbx_strand_id
1 'polypeptide(L)'
;MAKQWWMLLTGIVIGLLSAGLIFLAGKPPRGAAIVLLPPPTPAPIIVYVTGAVAEEGVYELDINSRVEDALQQAGGMTDEADEDAVNLAEILQDGAEVHVPPKREAPPVSELSPPGEGDSSKGGEESGGQQSTSPAIVYPININTASQSELESLPGVGPVTAQKIIDYREENPFMVIEDIQKVSGIGPATFEKIGVIVLAVVVAAPVWAYQWYQQPFLGIFLETNNVVAQMGKDDWPAKAAGVKHLDRLIMANGKEINAPSELGDVLRANGEAAVTLSFEREDASTYSVSIQPVQMKLRDLFTYFILPYVVGLVFFISGAWVYWVSEQTNQHANAFFLLGVSTGIFGATFFDMQTTRHLIVLWTLSLPIIGGSLLDLALTFPRKFSFVEKYPKIRLLPAGIAIVMGFFSVREILNPTAPLTIPRRCANKDAS
;
A
#
# COMPACT_ATOMS: atom_id res chain seq x y z
N MET A 1 7.06 31.12 32.32
CA MET A 1 7.13 30.41 31.02
C MET A 1 8.15 29.26 30.97
N ALA A 2 9.26 29.29 31.72
CA ALA A 2 10.28 28.22 31.70
C ALA A 2 9.80 26.84 32.22
N LYS A 3 8.80 26.79 33.11
CA LYS A 3 8.36 25.55 33.78
C LYS A 3 7.51 24.61 32.90
N GLN A 4 6.90 25.13 31.81
CA GLN A 4 5.93 24.40 30.98
C GLN A 4 6.58 23.65 29.82
N TRP A 5 7.72 24.15 29.31
CA TRP A 5 8.53 23.47 28.30
C TRP A 5 9.19 22.20 28.86
N TRP A 6 9.53 22.19 30.14
CA TRP A 6 10.10 21.01 30.80
C TRP A 6 9.10 19.84 30.81
N MET A 7 7.80 20.10 31.03
CA MET A 7 6.76 19.06 30.98
C MET A 7 6.58 18.44 29.59
N LEU A 8 6.72 19.25 28.53
CA LEU A 8 6.68 18.76 27.15
C LEU A 8 7.93 17.93 26.82
N LEU A 9 9.11 18.39 27.22
CA LEU A 9 10.37 17.65 27.04
C LEU A 9 10.37 16.33 27.83
N THR A 10 9.90 16.32 29.08
CA THR A 10 9.79 15.07 29.84
C THR A 10 8.76 14.12 29.23
N GLY A 11 7.64 14.64 28.72
CA GLY A 11 6.67 13.84 27.99
C GLY A 11 7.25 13.17 26.74
N ILE A 12 8.03 13.92 25.94
CA ILE A 12 8.70 13.40 24.74
C ILE A 12 9.77 12.36 25.12
N VAL A 13 10.59 12.63 26.14
CA VAL A 13 11.64 11.71 26.59
C VAL A 13 11.04 10.43 27.16
N ILE A 14 9.99 10.53 27.99
CA ILE A 14 9.27 9.36 28.52
C ILE A 14 8.65 8.57 27.35
N GLY A 15 8.01 9.26 26.40
CA GLY A 15 7.45 8.62 25.20
C GLY A 15 8.50 7.85 24.38
N LEU A 16 9.67 8.45 24.14
CA LEU A 16 10.79 7.81 23.43
C LEU A 16 11.37 6.62 24.21
N LEU A 17 11.52 6.75 25.54
CA LEU A 17 11.99 5.66 26.39
C LEU A 17 10.99 4.50 26.44
N SER A 18 9.70 4.79 26.55
CA SER A 18 8.63 3.78 26.52
C SER A 18 8.56 3.08 25.15
N ALA A 19 8.66 3.83 24.05
CA ALA A 19 8.72 3.25 22.71
C ALA A 19 9.97 2.38 22.50
N GLY A 20 11.13 2.81 22.99
CA GLY A 20 12.36 2.02 22.98
C GLY A 20 12.25 0.75 23.83
N LEU A 21 11.60 0.82 24.99
CA LEU A 21 11.36 -0.33 25.86
C LEU A 21 10.39 -1.32 25.21
N ILE A 22 9.31 -0.85 24.57
CA ILE A 22 8.37 -1.68 23.80
C ILE A 22 9.09 -2.32 22.60
N PHE A 23 9.94 -1.58 21.91
CA PHE A 23 10.76 -2.12 20.81
C PHE A 23 11.75 -3.19 21.30
N LEU A 24 12.30 -3.05 22.50
CA LEU A 24 13.21 -4.02 23.11
C LEU A 24 12.47 -5.26 23.64
N ALA A 25 11.32 -5.06 24.30
CA ALA A 25 10.50 -6.13 24.89
C ALA A 25 9.66 -6.89 23.84
N GLY A 26 9.31 -6.22 22.74
CA GLY A 26 8.53 -6.78 21.62
C GLY A 26 9.38 -7.39 20.51
N LYS A 27 10.70 -7.57 20.70
CA LYS A 27 11.52 -8.31 19.74
C LYS A 27 10.94 -9.72 19.65
N PRO A 28 10.40 -10.16 18.50
CA PRO A 28 9.94 -11.53 18.37
C PRO A 28 11.11 -12.46 18.71
N PRO A 29 10.86 -13.61 19.37
CA PRO A 29 11.91 -14.60 19.57
C PRO A 29 12.54 -14.86 18.21
N ARG A 30 13.86 -14.64 18.10
CA ARG A 30 14.60 -14.97 16.89
C ARG A 30 14.29 -16.43 16.59
N GLY A 31 13.62 -16.69 15.46
CA GLY A 31 13.39 -18.06 15.02
C GLY A 31 14.70 -18.80 15.09
N ALA A 32 14.68 -20.02 15.65
CA ALA A 32 15.87 -20.87 15.66
C ALA A 32 16.43 -20.88 14.23
N ALA A 33 17.74 -20.64 14.09
CA ALA A 33 18.39 -20.65 12.79
C ALA A 33 18.04 -21.98 12.12
N ILE A 34 17.33 -21.92 10.99
CA ILE A 34 17.13 -23.08 10.14
C ILE A 34 18.52 -23.37 9.61
N VAL A 35 19.17 -24.40 10.17
CA VAL A 35 20.40 -24.94 9.62
C VAL A 35 20.01 -25.52 8.27
N LEU A 36 20.33 -24.80 7.20
CA LEU A 36 20.22 -25.33 5.85
C LEU A 36 21.18 -26.51 5.80
N LEU A 37 20.64 -27.72 5.74
CA LEU A 37 21.43 -28.87 5.33
C LEU A 37 21.95 -28.53 3.92
N PRO A 38 23.23 -28.83 3.61
CA PRO A 38 23.71 -28.68 2.25
C PRO A 38 22.73 -29.38 1.30
N PRO A 39 22.47 -28.82 0.10
CA PRO A 39 21.61 -29.48 -0.87
C PRO A 39 22.10 -30.91 -1.05
N PRO A 40 21.20 -31.92 -1.15
CA PRO A 40 21.63 -33.27 -1.42
C PRO A 40 22.46 -33.25 -2.71
N THR A 41 23.79 -33.42 -2.58
CA THR A 41 24.64 -33.64 -3.74
C THR A 41 24.10 -34.91 -4.40
N PRO A 42 23.70 -34.87 -5.69
CA PRO A 42 23.26 -36.07 -6.39
C PRO A 42 24.33 -37.15 -6.22
N ALA A 43 23.92 -38.33 -5.77
CA ALA A 43 24.84 -39.46 -5.66
C ALA A 43 25.31 -39.83 -7.08
N PRO A 44 26.59 -40.17 -7.26
CA PRO A 44 27.09 -40.69 -8.53
C PRO A 44 26.40 -42.01 -8.87
N ILE A 45 26.32 -42.30 -10.17
CA ILE A 45 25.73 -43.52 -10.71
C ILE A 45 26.80 -44.60 -10.88
N ILE A 46 26.41 -45.85 -10.72
CA ILE A 46 27.29 -47.01 -10.89
C ILE A 46 26.94 -47.71 -12.21
N VAL A 47 27.92 -47.89 -13.09
CA VAL A 47 27.73 -48.50 -14.42
C VAL A 47 28.73 -49.64 -14.62
N TYR A 48 28.27 -50.77 -15.16
CA TYR A 48 29.12 -51.92 -15.47
C TYR A 48 29.52 -51.92 -16.95
N VAL A 49 30.82 -51.92 -17.25
CA VAL A 49 31.35 -51.90 -18.62
C VAL A 49 31.99 -53.25 -18.95
N THR A 50 31.59 -53.86 -20.06
CA THR A 50 32.02 -55.21 -20.49
C THR A 50 32.35 -55.28 -21.98
N GLY A 51 33.11 -56.29 -22.40
CA GLY A 51 33.40 -56.58 -23.80
C GLY A 51 34.76 -56.06 -24.27
N ALA A 52 34.82 -55.55 -25.50
CA ALA A 52 36.05 -55.08 -26.14
C ALA A 52 36.51 -53.70 -25.62
N VAL A 53 36.79 -53.60 -24.33
CA VAL A 53 37.30 -52.40 -23.63
C VAL A 53 38.62 -52.70 -22.94
N ALA A 54 39.43 -51.67 -22.66
CA ALA A 54 40.76 -51.87 -22.10
C ALA A 54 40.71 -52.49 -20.69
N GLU A 55 39.80 -52.01 -19.84
CA GLU A 55 39.55 -52.57 -18.52
C GLU A 55 38.03 -52.79 -18.34
N GLU A 56 37.61 -54.04 -18.20
CA GLU A 56 36.23 -54.36 -17.81
C GLU A 56 36.04 -54.11 -16.31
N GLY A 57 34.90 -53.55 -15.92
CA GLY A 57 34.71 -53.20 -14.52
C GLY A 57 33.49 -52.36 -14.22
N VAL A 58 33.34 -52.03 -12.95
CA VAL A 58 32.27 -51.19 -12.43
C VAL A 58 32.83 -49.81 -12.17
N TYR A 59 32.20 -48.78 -12.76
CA TYR A 59 32.67 -47.39 -12.73
C TYR A 59 31.65 -46.47 -12.07
N GLU A 60 32.15 -45.47 -11.36
CA GLU A 60 31.38 -44.44 -10.66
C GLU A 60 31.41 -43.15 -11.50
N LEU A 61 30.24 -42.70 -11.95
CA LEU A 61 30.06 -41.60 -12.90
C LEU A 61 29.12 -40.53 -12.34
N ASP A 62 29.24 -39.31 -12.85
CA ASP A 62 28.32 -38.23 -12.49
C ASP A 62 26.92 -38.45 -13.09
N ILE A 63 25.91 -37.83 -12.45
CA ILE A 63 24.54 -37.89 -12.98
C ILE A 63 24.46 -37.22 -14.35
N ASN A 64 23.82 -37.91 -15.30
CA ASN A 64 23.73 -37.55 -16.73
C ASN A 64 25.02 -37.77 -17.55
N SER A 65 26.01 -38.51 -17.03
CA SER A 65 27.12 -39.02 -17.85
C SER A 65 26.62 -39.89 -19.00
N ARG A 66 27.36 -39.91 -20.10
CA ARG A 66 27.06 -40.68 -21.30
C ARG A 66 27.91 -41.94 -21.41
N VAL A 67 27.55 -42.83 -22.34
CA VAL A 67 28.32 -44.05 -22.66
C VAL A 67 29.78 -43.73 -22.97
N GLU A 68 30.07 -42.63 -23.66
CA GLU A 68 31.44 -42.16 -23.91
C GLU A 68 32.25 -41.95 -22.61
N ASP A 69 31.64 -41.34 -21.58
CA ASP A 69 32.32 -41.07 -20.30
C ASP A 69 32.67 -42.38 -19.57
N ALA A 70 31.79 -43.38 -19.63
CA ALA A 70 32.03 -44.70 -19.07
C ALA A 70 33.19 -45.42 -19.76
N LEU A 71 33.23 -45.36 -21.10
CA LEU A 71 34.29 -45.97 -21.88
C LEU A 71 35.63 -45.27 -21.69
N GLN A 72 35.64 -43.94 -21.51
CA GLN A 72 36.85 -43.20 -21.19
C GLN A 72 37.42 -43.62 -19.82
N GLN A 73 36.57 -43.84 -18.81
CA GLN A 73 37.00 -44.38 -17.52
C GLN A 73 37.48 -45.84 -17.63
N ALA A 74 36.89 -46.63 -18.52
CA ALA A 74 37.32 -48.00 -18.83
C ALA A 74 38.62 -48.09 -19.64
N GLY A 75 39.33 -46.97 -19.85
CA GLY A 75 40.59 -46.90 -20.59
C GLY A 75 40.42 -46.89 -22.11
N GLY A 76 39.19 -46.70 -22.60
CA GLY A 76 38.84 -46.70 -24.02
C GLY A 76 38.46 -48.08 -24.56
N MET A 77 37.97 -48.09 -25.80
CA MET A 77 37.72 -49.32 -26.56
C MET A 77 39.03 -49.95 -27.04
N THR A 78 39.07 -51.28 -27.20
CA THR A 78 40.22 -51.97 -27.81
C THR A 78 40.14 -51.94 -29.34
N ASP A 79 41.25 -52.25 -30.04
CA ASP A 79 41.27 -52.31 -31.51
C ASP A 79 40.28 -53.35 -32.10
N GLU A 80 39.90 -54.33 -31.27
CA GLU A 80 38.94 -55.37 -31.59
C GLU A 80 37.49 -54.92 -31.42
N ALA A 81 37.22 -53.72 -30.89
CA ALA A 81 35.87 -53.21 -30.65
C ALA A 81 35.14 -52.75 -31.91
N ASP A 82 33.84 -53.02 -32.00
CA ASP A 82 32.95 -52.49 -33.02
C ASP A 82 32.32 -51.16 -32.55
N GLU A 83 32.96 -50.05 -32.92
CA GLU A 83 32.54 -48.69 -32.52
C GLU A 83 31.13 -48.34 -33.03
N ASP A 84 30.75 -48.82 -34.22
CA ASP A 84 29.46 -48.52 -34.85
C ASP A 84 28.29 -49.22 -34.14
N ALA A 85 28.58 -50.24 -33.33
CA ALA A 85 27.58 -51.00 -32.57
C ALA A 85 27.19 -50.37 -31.23
N VAL A 86 27.85 -49.27 -30.81
CA VAL A 86 27.65 -48.63 -29.50
C VAL A 86 27.19 -47.18 -29.65
N ASN A 87 26.09 -46.81 -29.00
CA ASN A 87 25.60 -45.43 -28.99
C ASN A 87 26.35 -44.57 -27.95
N LEU A 88 27.47 -43.97 -28.36
CA LEU A 88 28.31 -43.13 -27.49
C LEU A 88 27.56 -41.98 -26.80
N ALA A 89 26.50 -41.47 -27.44
CA ALA A 89 25.72 -40.35 -26.95
C ALA A 89 24.60 -40.75 -25.97
N GLU A 90 24.40 -42.03 -25.68
CA GLU A 90 23.34 -42.45 -24.76
C GLU A 90 23.62 -41.99 -23.32
N ILE A 91 22.61 -41.43 -22.64
CA ILE A 91 22.71 -40.99 -21.23
C ILE A 91 22.53 -42.21 -20.33
N LEU A 92 23.47 -42.41 -19.40
CA LEU A 92 23.50 -43.53 -18.50
C LEU A 92 22.59 -43.33 -17.27
N GLN A 93 22.00 -44.42 -16.82
CA GLN A 93 21.24 -44.50 -15.56
C GLN A 93 22.01 -45.35 -14.54
N ASP A 94 21.69 -45.19 -13.27
CA ASP A 94 22.28 -46.02 -12.21
C ASP A 94 21.95 -47.50 -12.41
N GLY A 95 22.98 -48.35 -12.30
CA GLY A 95 22.89 -49.79 -12.56
C GLY A 95 22.87 -50.19 -14.04
N ALA A 96 23.17 -49.28 -14.97
CA ALA A 96 23.26 -49.59 -16.39
C ALA A 96 24.46 -50.51 -16.71
N GLU A 97 24.32 -51.31 -17.77
CA GLU A 97 25.39 -52.13 -18.35
C GLU A 97 25.71 -51.64 -19.76
N VAL A 98 27.00 -51.37 -20.03
CA VAL A 98 27.53 -50.98 -21.33
C VAL A 98 28.39 -52.11 -21.86
N HIS A 99 27.88 -52.86 -22.83
CA HIS A 99 28.60 -53.95 -23.46
C HIS A 99 29.12 -53.53 -24.85
N VAL A 100 30.44 -53.56 -25.04
CA VAL A 100 31.10 -53.26 -26.32
C VAL A 100 31.38 -54.56 -27.07
N PRO A 101 30.68 -54.87 -28.17
CA PRO A 101 30.93 -56.09 -28.93
C PRO A 101 32.24 -56.01 -29.73
N PRO A 102 32.91 -57.15 -29.97
CA PRO A 102 34.05 -57.18 -30.87
C PRO A 102 33.59 -57.10 -32.34
N LYS A 103 34.46 -56.57 -33.21
CA LYS A 103 34.32 -56.54 -34.68
C LYS A 103 34.09 -57.97 -35.16
N ARG A 104 32.88 -58.24 -35.68
CA ARG A 104 32.65 -59.49 -36.40
C ARG A 104 33.37 -59.45 -37.74
N GLU A 105 34.27 -60.40 -37.94
CA GLU A 105 34.67 -60.80 -39.29
C GLU A 105 33.45 -61.46 -39.95
N ALA A 106 32.92 -60.84 -41.00
CA ALA A 106 31.73 -61.30 -41.69
C ALA A 106 31.97 -62.72 -42.28
N PRO A 107 31.16 -63.74 -41.93
CA PRO A 107 31.12 -64.95 -42.73
C PRO A 107 30.40 -64.66 -44.08
N PRO A 108 30.74 -65.38 -45.16
CA PRO A 108 30.15 -65.14 -46.46
C PRO A 108 28.67 -65.49 -46.45
N VAL A 109 27.91 -64.62 -47.11
CA VAL A 109 26.51 -64.73 -47.52
C VAL A 109 26.03 -66.16 -47.83
N SER A 110 24.87 -66.50 -47.27
CA SER A 110 23.93 -67.45 -47.89
C SER A 110 22.49 -67.02 -47.61
N GLU A 111 21.74 -67.06 -48.69
CA GLU A 111 20.45 -66.45 -48.97
C GLU A 111 19.27 -67.35 -48.55
N LEU A 112 18.09 -66.70 -48.37
CA LEU A 112 16.70 -67.20 -48.55
C LEU A 112 15.88 -67.82 -47.38
N SER A 113 15.04 -66.94 -46.78
CA SER A 113 13.56 -67.02 -46.55
C SER A 113 12.94 -68.08 -45.62
N PRO A 114 11.72 -67.86 -45.01
CA PRO A 114 10.63 -66.92 -45.36
C PRO A 114 10.07 -66.04 -44.20
N PRO A 115 9.11 -65.11 -44.47
CA PRO A 115 8.59 -64.15 -43.49
C PRO A 115 7.35 -64.66 -42.72
N GLY A 116 7.28 -64.31 -41.43
CA GLY A 116 6.08 -64.42 -40.59
C GLY A 116 5.50 -63.04 -40.31
N GLU A 117 4.18 -62.95 -40.44
CA GLU A 117 3.30 -61.77 -40.36
C GLU A 117 3.26 -61.03 -39.01
N GLY A 118 2.85 -59.75 -39.07
CA GLY A 118 2.43 -58.90 -37.94
C GLY A 118 2.73 -57.42 -38.19
N ASP A 119 2.13 -56.80 -39.20
CA ASP A 119 1.02 -55.83 -39.06
C ASP A 119 1.29 -54.65 -38.11
N SER A 120 1.53 -53.46 -38.68
CA SER A 120 0.69 -52.27 -38.45
C SER A 120 1.23 -51.03 -39.19
N SER A 121 0.38 -50.52 -40.10
CA SER A 121 0.18 -49.11 -40.49
C SER A 121 1.27 -48.31 -41.25
N LYS A 122 1.06 -48.21 -42.58
CA LYS A 122 0.92 -46.98 -43.41
C LYS A 122 1.43 -45.66 -42.79
N GLY A 123 2.30 -44.84 -43.38
CA GLY A 123 2.62 -44.65 -44.81
C GLY A 123 1.62 -43.71 -45.48
N GLY A 124 2.02 -42.46 -45.76
CA GLY A 124 1.30 -41.58 -46.69
C GLY A 124 1.43 -40.08 -46.41
N GLU A 125 2.43 -39.48 -47.04
CA GLU A 125 2.69 -38.04 -47.18
C GLU A 125 1.52 -37.31 -47.86
N GLU A 126 1.36 -36.01 -47.55
CA GLU A 126 0.96 -35.04 -48.57
C GLU A 126 1.57 -33.65 -48.31
N SER A 127 1.86 -33.01 -49.44
CA SER A 127 2.69 -31.84 -49.69
C SER A 127 2.03 -30.50 -49.33
N GLY A 128 2.88 -29.53 -48.96
CA GLY A 128 2.73 -28.14 -49.39
C GLY A 128 1.86 -27.22 -48.52
N GLY A 129 2.51 -26.29 -47.82
CA GLY A 129 1.82 -25.13 -47.27
C GLY A 129 2.58 -24.41 -46.16
N GLN A 130 3.64 -23.69 -46.51
CA GLN A 130 4.28 -22.75 -45.60
C GLN A 130 3.70 -21.36 -45.84
N GLN A 131 2.66 -20.96 -45.08
CA GLN A 131 2.50 -19.56 -44.68
C GLN A 131 1.48 -19.34 -43.56
N SER A 132 2.01 -18.79 -42.46
CA SER A 132 1.36 -17.90 -41.50
C SER A 132 0.30 -18.48 -40.57
N THR A 133 0.70 -19.42 -39.71
CA THR A 133 0.15 -19.47 -38.35
C THR A 133 0.90 -18.45 -37.49
N SER A 134 0.20 -17.38 -37.12
CA SER A 134 0.59 -16.53 -35.98
C SER A 134 0.88 -17.46 -34.79
N PRO A 135 1.95 -17.24 -33.98
CA PRO A 135 2.27 -18.14 -32.88
C PRO A 135 1.03 -18.27 -32.00
N ALA A 136 0.55 -19.50 -31.82
CA ALA A 136 -0.51 -19.75 -30.85
C ALA A 136 0.05 -19.38 -29.48
N ILE A 137 -0.46 -18.29 -28.89
CA ILE A 137 -0.04 -17.86 -27.55
C ILE A 137 -0.45 -18.95 -26.57
N VAL A 138 0.54 -19.67 -26.03
CA VAL A 138 0.32 -20.74 -25.06
C VAL A 138 0.25 -20.11 -23.67
N TYR A 139 -0.88 -20.28 -23.00
CA TYR A 139 -1.04 -19.92 -21.59
C TYR A 139 -0.67 -21.10 -20.69
N PRO A 140 -0.08 -20.87 -19.50
CA PRO A 140 0.28 -19.57 -18.91
C PRO A 140 1.55 -18.93 -19.52
N ILE A 141 1.54 -17.61 -19.66
CA ILE A 141 2.65 -16.83 -20.22
C ILE A 141 3.77 -16.69 -19.17
N ASN A 142 4.99 -17.06 -19.52
CA ASN A 142 6.16 -16.90 -18.66
C ASN A 142 6.68 -15.46 -18.75
N ILE A 143 6.55 -14.69 -17.67
CA ILE A 143 6.92 -13.27 -17.66
C ILE A 143 8.42 -12.99 -17.88
N ASN A 144 9.29 -13.95 -17.53
CA ASN A 144 10.74 -13.80 -17.72
C ASN A 144 11.18 -14.05 -19.17
N THR A 145 10.36 -14.72 -19.99
CA THR A 145 10.73 -15.09 -21.37
C THR A 145 9.76 -14.61 -22.44
N ALA A 146 8.56 -14.19 -22.07
CA ALA A 146 7.53 -13.74 -23.00
C ALA A 146 8.00 -12.59 -23.90
N SER A 147 7.64 -12.64 -25.16
CA SER A 147 7.79 -11.54 -26.11
C SER A 147 6.85 -10.38 -25.76
N GLN A 148 7.15 -9.20 -26.29
CA GLN A 148 6.32 -8.01 -26.08
C GLN A 148 4.86 -8.24 -26.50
N SER A 149 4.65 -8.85 -27.67
CA SER A 149 3.30 -9.19 -28.18
C SER A 149 2.55 -10.19 -27.29
N GLU A 150 3.26 -11.13 -26.65
CA GLU A 150 2.64 -12.06 -25.70
C GLU A 150 2.24 -11.34 -24.42
N LEU A 151 3.06 -10.42 -23.90
CA LEU A 151 2.73 -9.60 -22.73
C LEU A 151 1.53 -8.69 -23.00
N GLU A 152 1.46 -8.06 -24.18
CA GLU A 152 0.33 -7.21 -24.61
C GLU A 152 -0.99 -7.99 -24.75
N SER A 153 -0.95 -9.32 -24.90
CA SER A 153 -2.15 -10.15 -24.90
C SER A 153 -2.83 -10.24 -23.53
N LEU A 154 -2.13 -9.83 -22.46
CA LEU A 154 -2.68 -9.84 -21.10
C LEU A 154 -3.65 -8.67 -20.90
N PRO A 155 -4.83 -8.90 -20.30
CA PRO A 155 -5.80 -7.84 -20.06
C PRO A 155 -5.20 -6.75 -19.15
N GLY A 156 -5.19 -5.51 -19.64
CA GLY A 156 -4.64 -4.36 -18.90
C GLY A 156 -3.15 -4.08 -19.15
N VAL A 157 -2.46 -4.87 -19.97
CA VAL A 157 -1.07 -4.64 -20.37
C VAL A 157 -1.04 -4.07 -21.79
N GLY A 158 -0.69 -2.79 -21.91
CA GLY A 158 -0.47 -2.13 -23.20
C GLY A 158 1.02 -2.09 -23.58
N PRO A 159 1.38 -1.56 -24.77
CA PRO A 159 2.75 -1.59 -25.29
C PRO A 159 3.77 -0.94 -24.36
N VAL A 160 3.40 0.17 -23.72
CA VAL A 160 4.24 0.88 -22.73
C VAL A 160 4.48 0.01 -21.50
N THR A 161 3.46 -0.69 -21.02
CA THR A 161 3.56 -1.55 -19.85
C THR A 161 4.37 -2.80 -20.17
N ALA A 162 4.14 -3.42 -21.33
CA ALA A 162 4.91 -4.57 -21.80
C ALA A 162 6.40 -4.24 -21.93
N GLN A 163 6.73 -3.07 -22.50
CA GLN A 163 8.12 -2.63 -22.59
C GLN A 163 8.77 -2.51 -21.20
N LYS A 164 8.08 -1.89 -20.23
CA LYS A 164 8.63 -1.76 -18.87
C LYS A 164 8.83 -3.10 -18.16
N ILE A 165 8.01 -4.11 -18.45
CA ILE A 165 8.20 -5.48 -17.92
C ILE A 165 9.49 -6.08 -18.49
N ILE A 166 9.74 -5.88 -19.79
CA ILE A 166 10.95 -6.35 -20.48
C ILE A 166 12.18 -5.62 -19.92
N ASP A 167 12.13 -4.29 -19.85
CA ASP A 167 13.23 -3.48 -19.31
C ASP A 167 13.58 -3.90 -17.87
N TYR A 168 12.55 -4.15 -17.05
CA TYR A 168 12.76 -4.57 -15.66
C TYR A 168 13.41 -5.95 -15.55
N ARG A 169 12.98 -6.95 -16.33
CA ARG A 169 13.52 -8.32 -16.24
C ARG A 169 14.95 -8.46 -16.78
N GLU A 170 15.37 -7.57 -17.68
CA GLU A 170 16.76 -7.54 -18.17
C GLU A 170 17.73 -7.19 -17.05
N GLU A 171 17.31 -6.33 -16.12
CA GLU A 171 18.10 -5.94 -14.96
C GLU A 171 17.84 -6.84 -13.74
N ASN A 172 16.59 -7.30 -13.57
CA ASN A 172 16.11 -8.01 -12.37
C ASN A 172 15.11 -9.13 -12.73
N PRO A 173 15.54 -10.40 -12.81
CA PRO A 173 14.63 -11.51 -13.07
C PRO A 173 13.51 -11.61 -12.02
N PHE A 174 12.26 -11.87 -12.46
CA PHE A 174 11.13 -12.07 -11.55
C PHE A 174 11.25 -13.44 -10.88
N MET A 175 11.35 -13.48 -9.55
CA MET A 175 11.49 -14.73 -8.77
C MET A 175 10.14 -15.22 -8.25
N VAL A 176 9.23 -14.28 -7.95
CA VAL A 176 7.85 -14.54 -7.54
C VAL A 176 6.89 -13.71 -8.39
N ILE A 177 5.63 -14.15 -8.53
CA ILE A 177 4.61 -13.47 -9.36
C ILE A 177 4.43 -12.02 -8.89
N GLU A 178 4.53 -11.80 -7.58
CA GLU A 178 4.40 -10.53 -6.89
C GLU A 178 5.43 -9.48 -7.32
N ASP A 179 6.60 -9.91 -7.82
CA ASP A 179 7.67 -9.00 -8.24
C ASP A 179 7.23 -8.10 -9.40
N ILE A 180 6.16 -8.45 -10.12
CA ILE A 180 5.59 -7.64 -11.20
C ILE A 180 5.18 -6.23 -10.75
N GLN A 181 4.88 -6.04 -9.46
CA GLN A 181 4.51 -4.72 -8.92
C GLN A 181 5.69 -3.74 -8.86
N LYS A 182 6.93 -4.24 -8.93
CA LYS A 182 8.15 -3.42 -8.95
C LYS A 182 8.33 -2.71 -10.30
N VAL A 183 7.62 -3.14 -11.33
CA VAL A 183 7.62 -2.49 -12.64
C VAL A 183 6.88 -1.16 -12.56
N SER A 184 7.54 -0.06 -12.94
CA SER A 184 6.95 1.28 -12.93
C SER A 184 5.61 1.34 -13.70
N GLY A 185 4.53 1.74 -13.03
CA GLY A 185 3.18 1.78 -13.64
C GLY A 185 2.40 0.48 -13.55
N ILE A 186 2.97 -0.59 -12.97
CA ILE A 186 2.28 -1.83 -12.53
C ILE A 186 2.17 -1.86 -10.99
N GLY A 187 2.24 -0.69 -10.36
CA GLY A 187 1.87 -0.48 -8.96
C GLY A 187 0.47 0.15 -8.85
N PRO A 188 -0.16 0.16 -7.67
CA PRO A 188 -1.45 0.81 -7.50
C PRO A 188 -1.33 2.34 -7.73
N ALA A 189 -1.69 2.80 -8.94
CA ALA A 189 -1.68 4.22 -9.36
C ALA A 189 -2.45 5.18 -8.41
N THR A 190 -3.26 4.62 -7.52
CA THR A 190 -3.97 5.31 -6.45
C THR A 190 -3.03 5.98 -5.43
N PHE A 191 -1.86 5.39 -5.13
CA PHE A 191 -0.96 5.90 -4.08
C PHE A 191 -0.20 7.15 -4.49
N GLU A 192 0.28 7.22 -5.74
CA GLU A 192 0.93 8.43 -6.27
C GLU A 192 -0.03 9.63 -6.26
N LYS A 193 -1.29 9.40 -6.67
CA LYS A 193 -2.35 10.43 -6.64
C LYS A 193 -2.64 10.93 -5.23
N ILE A 194 -2.74 10.02 -4.26
CA ILE A 194 -2.94 10.38 -2.85
C ILE A 194 -1.75 11.18 -2.32
N GLY A 195 -0.51 10.75 -2.63
CA GLY A 195 0.70 11.45 -2.22
C GLY A 195 0.74 12.90 -2.69
N VAL A 196 0.39 13.15 -3.96
CA VAL A 196 0.34 14.52 -4.52
C VAL A 196 -0.70 15.39 -3.81
N ILE A 197 -1.91 14.86 -3.58
CA ILE A 197 -2.97 15.62 -2.89
C ILE A 197 -2.52 15.98 -1.46
N VAL A 198 -1.93 15.03 -0.74
CA VAL A 198 -1.49 15.27 0.63
C VAL A 198 -0.35 16.29 0.67
N LEU A 199 0.62 16.20 -0.25
CA LEU A 199 1.69 17.19 -0.35
C LEU A 199 1.13 18.59 -0.61
N ALA A 200 0.15 18.72 -1.50
CA ALA A 200 -0.52 19.99 -1.76
C ALA A 200 -1.22 20.54 -0.50
N VAL A 201 -1.88 19.68 0.28
CA VAL A 201 -2.51 20.04 1.56
C VAL A 201 -1.48 20.50 2.60
N VAL A 202 -0.38 19.76 2.73
CA VAL A 202 0.73 20.08 3.65
C VAL A 202 1.34 21.44 3.31
N VAL A 203 1.43 21.81 2.02
CA VAL A 203 1.94 23.13 1.62
C VAL A 203 0.90 24.24 1.76
N ALA A 204 -0.36 23.97 1.40
CA ALA A 204 -1.40 24.99 1.40
C ALA A 204 -1.87 25.39 2.81
N ALA A 205 -1.97 24.43 3.74
CA ALA A 205 -2.48 24.69 5.08
C ALA A 205 -1.67 25.77 5.86
N PRO A 206 -0.32 25.75 5.89
CA PRO A 206 0.48 26.82 6.49
C PRO A 206 0.30 28.18 5.81
N VAL A 207 0.11 28.22 4.50
CA VAL A 207 -0.10 29.47 3.76
C VAL A 207 -1.42 30.11 4.19
N TRP A 208 -2.51 29.34 4.23
CA TRP A 208 -3.81 29.83 4.67
C TRP A 208 -3.83 30.17 6.16
N ALA A 209 -3.18 29.35 7.00
CA ALA A 209 -3.05 29.65 8.42
C ALA A 209 -2.30 30.97 8.66
N TYR A 210 -1.23 31.23 7.89
CA TYR A 210 -0.50 32.48 7.95
C TYR A 210 -1.35 33.67 7.47
N GLN A 211 -2.06 33.53 6.34
CA GLN A 211 -2.95 34.56 5.83
C GLN A 211 -4.06 34.92 6.83
N TRP A 212 -4.65 33.91 7.49
CA TRP A 212 -5.67 34.11 8.52
C TRP A 212 -5.07 34.74 9.78
N TYR A 213 -3.86 34.32 10.19
CA TYR A 213 -3.15 34.88 11.35
C TYR A 213 -2.87 36.38 11.27
N GLN A 214 -2.77 36.94 10.05
CA GLN A 214 -2.62 38.38 9.84
C GLN A 214 -3.90 39.19 10.06
N GLN A 215 -5.05 38.53 10.25
CA GLN A 215 -6.32 39.22 10.46
C GLN A 215 -6.58 39.55 11.93
N PRO A 216 -7.34 40.62 12.22
CA PRO A 216 -7.81 40.89 13.58
C PRO A 216 -8.66 39.73 14.10
N PHE A 217 -8.44 39.33 15.35
CA PHE A 217 -9.08 38.19 15.99
C PHE A 217 -9.95 38.67 17.16
N LEU A 218 -11.21 38.20 17.19
CA LEU A 218 -12.18 38.58 18.21
C LEU A 218 -12.10 37.74 19.50
N GLY A 219 -11.32 36.66 19.51
CA GLY A 219 -11.29 35.78 20.66
C GLY A 219 -12.38 34.71 20.68
N ILE A 220 -12.89 34.30 19.52
CA ILE A 220 -13.84 33.20 19.35
C ILE A 220 -13.62 32.55 17.99
N PHE A 221 -13.88 31.24 17.92
CA PHE A 221 -14.11 30.54 16.65
C PHE A 221 -15.62 30.38 16.43
N LEU A 222 -16.03 30.37 15.17
CA LEU A 222 -17.41 30.13 14.76
C LEU A 222 -17.49 28.80 14.01
N GLU A 223 -18.60 28.08 14.14
CA GLU A 223 -18.93 26.92 13.33
C GLU A 223 -19.54 27.37 11.99
N THR A 224 -19.81 26.44 11.07
CA THR A 224 -20.36 26.73 9.73
C THR A 224 -21.72 27.44 9.76
N ASN A 225 -22.46 27.35 10.86
CA ASN A 225 -23.76 27.96 11.10
C ASN A 225 -23.72 29.23 11.98
N ASN A 226 -22.55 29.88 12.08
CA ASN A 226 -22.30 31.06 12.93
C ASN A 226 -22.43 30.83 14.44
N VAL A 227 -22.48 29.58 14.88
CA VAL A 227 -22.48 29.25 16.31
C VAL A 227 -21.08 29.34 16.87
N VAL A 228 -20.92 29.89 18.06
CA VAL A 228 -19.63 29.96 18.75
C VAL A 228 -19.16 28.55 19.09
N ALA A 229 -17.99 28.19 18.56
CA ALA A 229 -17.38 26.89 18.77
C ALA A 229 -17.09 26.65 20.26
N GLN A 230 -17.02 25.37 20.64
CA GLN A 230 -16.65 24.98 22.00
C GLN A 230 -15.20 25.39 22.32
N MET A 231 -14.33 25.43 21.30
CA MET A 231 -12.94 25.83 21.46
C MET A 231 -12.81 27.31 21.81
N GLY A 232 -12.01 27.59 22.84
CA GLY A 232 -11.62 28.93 23.21
C GLY A 232 -10.91 28.95 24.55
N LYS A 233 -10.49 30.15 24.97
CA LYS A 233 -9.91 30.39 26.29
C LYS A 233 -10.66 31.53 26.97
N ASP A 234 -10.77 31.47 28.28
CA ASP A 234 -11.49 32.49 29.06
C ASP A 234 -10.84 33.89 28.97
N ASP A 235 -9.52 33.95 28.69
CA ASP A 235 -8.78 35.20 28.51
C ASP A 235 -8.91 35.81 27.09
N TRP A 236 -9.68 35.20 26.21
CA TRP A 236 -9.94 35.72 24.88
C TRP A 236 -10.99 36.84 24.91
N PRO A 237 -10.85 37.94 24.15
CA PRO A 237 -11.71 39.13 24.28
C PRO A 237 -13.21 38.86 24.26
N ALA A 238 -13.71 38.10 23.28
CA ALA A 238 -15.11 37.73 23.20
C ALA A 238 -15.57 36.83 24.36
N LYS A 239 -14.78 35.83 24.75
CA LYS A 239 -15.09 34.95 25.89
C LYS A 239 -15.11 35.74 27.21
N ALA A 240 -14.12 36.61 27.43
CA ALA A 240 -14.05 37.50 28.58
C ALA A 240 -15.22 38.49 28.63
N ALA A 241 -15.76 38.87 27.47
CA ALA A 241 -16.94 39.71 27.36
C ALA A 241 -18.28 38.95 27.52
N GLY A 242 -18.22 37.65 27.88
CA GLY A 242 -19.38 36.85 28.24
C GLY A 242 -19.97 36.02 27.10
N VAL A 243 -19.32 35.98 25.93
CA VAL A 243 -19.76 35.13 24.80
C VAL A 243 -19.54 33.66 25.13
N LYS A 244 -20.60 32.86 25.03
CA LYS A 244 -20.60 31.45 25.41
C LYS A 244 -20.58 30.54 24.19
N HIS A 245 -20.22 29.28 24.41
CA HIS A 245 -20.49 28.24 23.43
C HIS A 245 -22.01 28.16 23.18
N LEU A 246 -22.41 27.86 21.94
CA LEU A 246 -23.80 27.81 21.47
C LEU A 246 -24.48 29.17 21.25
N ASP A 247 -23.85 30.28 21.61
CA ASP A 247 -24.29 31.58 21.15
C ASP A 247 -24.08 31.69 19.64
N ARG A 248 -25.08 32.18 18.90
CA ARG A 248 -25.04 32.34 17.46
C ARG A 248 -24.82 33.79 17.08
N LEU A 249 -23.79 34.07 16.30
CA LEU A 249 -23.56 35.40 15.75
C LEU A 249 -24.61 35.71 14.68
N ILE A 250 -25.31 36.84 14.85
CA ILE A 250 -26.34 37.30 13.91
C ILE A 250 -25.97 38.62 13.23
N MET A 251 -25.22 39.50 13.91
CA MET A 251 -24.82 40.80 13.35
C MET A 251 -23.43 41.22 13.81
N ALA A 252 -22.72 41.98 12.97
CA ALA A 252 -21.48 42.68 13.30
C ALA A 252 -21.53 44.11 12.74
N ASN A 253 -21.37 45.12 13.61
CA ASN A 253 -21.48 46.54 13.28
C ASN A 253 -22.76 46.90 12.49
N GLY A 254 -23.89 46.27 12.86
CA GLY A 254 -25.18 46.47 12.21
C GLY A 254 -25.35 45.77 10.85
N LYS A 255 -24.34 45.07 10.35
CA LYS A 255 -24.44 44.19 9.18
C LYS A 255 -24.84 42.79 9.63
N GLU A 256 -25.85 42.20 8.98
CA GLU A 256 -26.20 40.79 9.18
C GLU A 256 -25.06 39.88 8.75
N ILE A 257 -24.79 38.85 9.56
CA ILE A 257 -23.76 37.85 9.31
C ILE A 257 -24.44 36.51 9.07
N ASN A 258 -24.47 36.09 7.81
CA ASN A 258 -25.07 34.82 7.38
C ASN A 258 -24.05 33.70 7.26
N ALA A 259 -22.77 34.04 7.12
CA ALA A 259 -21.67 33.09 7.07
C ALA A 259 -20.44 33.59 7.85
N PRO A 260 -19.62 32.70 8.43
CA PRO A 260 -18.45 33.10 9.21
C PRO A 260 -17.43 33.91 8.40
N SER A 261 -17.36 33.70 7.08
CA SER A 261 -16.47 34.44 6.18
C SER A 261 -16.79 35.94 6.13
N GLU A 262 -18.08 36.32 6.25
CA GLU A 262 -18.51 37.72 6.21
C GLU A 262 -17.99 38.51 7.41
N LEU A 263 -17.77 37.85 8.56
CA LEU A 263 -17.17 38.47 9.73
C LEU A 263 -15.71 38.86 9.47
N GLY A 264 -14.96 38.03 8.76
CA GLY A 264 -13.59 38.36 8.34
C GLY A 264 -13.53 39.61 7.47
N ASP A 265 -14.53 39.84 6.63
CA ASP A 265 -14.65 41.07 5.83
C ASP A 265 -14.91 42.30 6.71
N VAL A 266 -15.81 42.18 7.70
CA VAL A 266 -16.08 43.27 8.66
C VAL A 266 -14.84 43.62 9.46
N LEU A 267 -14.06 42.62 9.88
CA LEU A 267 -12.82 42.82 10.64
C LEU A 267 -11.73 43.47 9.80
N ARG A 268 -11.54 43.02 8.56
CA ARG A 268 -10.57 43.65 7.64
C ARG A 268 -10.92 45.10 7.31
N ALA A 269 -12.20 45.42 7.17
CA ALA A 269 -12.65 46.78 6.91
C ALA A 269 -12.51 47.73 8.11
N ASN A 270 -12.70 47.22 9.34
CA ASN A 270 -12.61 48.02 10.58
C ASN A 270 -11.22 48.02 11.24
N GLY A 271 -10.30 47.15 10.79
CA GLY A 271 -8.97 47.03 11.38
C GLY A 271 -9.03 46.64 12.86
N GLU A 272 -8.35 47.43 13.70
CA GLU A 272 -8.29 47.21 15.16
C GLU A 272 -9.39 47.96 15.94
N ALA A 273 -10.30 48.65 15.26
CA ALA A 273 -11.41 49.35 15.91
C ALA A 273 -12.38 48.36 16.57
N ALA A 274 -13.01 48.79 17.66
CA ALA A 274 -14.00 47.97 18.34
C ALA A 274 -15.18 47.61 17.42
N VAL A 275 -15.60 46.34 17.47
CA VAL A 275 -16.70 45.80 16.69
C VAL A 275 -17.83 45.43 17.64
N THR A 276 -19.02 45.95 17.38
CA THR A 276 -20.25 45.57 18.09
C THR A 276 -20.82 44.31 17.45
N LEU A 277 -20.86 43.22 18.20
CA LEU A 277 -21.42 41.94 17.78
C LEU A 277 -22.75 41.73 18.47
N SER A 278 -23.73 41.20 17.74
CA SER A 278 -24.99 40.76 18.31
C SER A 278 -25.10 39.25 18.20
N PHE A 279 -25.46 38.61 19.30
CA PHE A 279 -25.61 37.17 19.41
C PHE A 279 -27.05 36.80 19.79
N GLU A 280 -27.48 35.63 19.32
CA GLU A 280 -28.69 34.92 19.74
C GLU A 280 -28.29 33.74 20.63
N ARG A 281 -28.91 33.62 21.81
CA ARG A 281 -28.70 32.49 22.73
C ARG A 281 -29.74 31.39 22.46
N GLU A 282 -29.54 30.19 23.03
CA GLU A 282 -30.47 29.06 22.97
C GLU A 282 -31.93 29.39 23.34
N ASP A 283 -32.14 30.32 24.27
CA ASP A 283 -33.46 30.80 24.70
C ASP A 283 -34.08 31.83 23.73
N ALA A 284 -33.47 32.04 22.56
CA ALA A 284 -33.79 33.06 21.56
C ALA A 284 -33.67 34.51 22.07
N SER A 285 -33.07 34.73 23.24
CA SER A 285 -32.71 36.07 23.68
C SER A 285 -31.54 36.59 22.85
N THR A 286 -31.58 37.88 22.52
CA THR A 286 -30.48 38.54 21.82
C THR A 286 -29.75 39.49 22.76
N TYR A 287 -28.44 39.56 22.59
CA TYR A 287 -27.62 40.52 23.32
C TYR A 287 -26.51 41.04 22.41
N SER A 288 -26.00 42.24 22.71
CA SER A 288 -24.90 42.83 21.96
C SER A 288 -23.72 43.12 22.86
N VAL A 289 -22.52 42.96 22.33
CA VAL A 289 -21.27 43.16 23.03
C VAL A 289 -20.27 43.86 22.10
N SER A 290 -19.58 44.87 22.63
CA SER A 290 -18.53 45.57 21.90
C SER A 290 -17.18 44.95 22.25
N ILE A 291 -16.51 44.37 21.26
CA ILE A 291 -15.24 43.67 21.43
C ILE A 291 -14.17 44.39 20.63
N GLN A 292 -13.04 44.67 21.27
CA GLN A 292 -11.86 45.18 20.58
C GLN A 292 -11.09 44.00 19.97
N PRO A 293 -10.91 43.95 18.64
CA PRO A 293 -10.10 42.92 18.00
C PRO A 293 -8.66 42.97 18.50
N VAL A 294 -8.03 41.80 18.61
CA VAL A 294 -6.62 41.66 18.97
C VAL A 294 -5.92 40.78 17.94
N GLN A 295 -4.60 40.85 17.85
CA GLN A 295 -3.87 39.82 17.10
C GLN A 295 -3.86 38.51 17.91
N MET A 296 -4.02 37.37 17.22
CA MET A 296 -3.91 36.07 17.89
C MET A 296 -2.51 35.91 18.50
N LYS A 297 -2.45 35.50 19.78
CA LYS A 297 -1.18 35.27 20.46
C LYS A 297 -0.43 34.11 19.80
N LEU A 298 0.89 34.21 19.65
CA LEU A 298 1.70 33.14 19.05
C LEU A 298 1.58 31.80 19.81
N ARG A 299 1.39 31.85 21.14
CA ARG A 299 1.11 30.67 21.97
C ARG A 299 -0.18 29.95 21.55
N ASP A 300 -1.20 30.72 21.17
CA ASP A 300 -2.48 30.18 20.77
C ASP A 300 -2.36 29.58 19.36
N LEU A 301 -1.67 30.28 18.44
CA LEU A 301 -1.34 29.74 17.13
C LEU A 301 -0.54 28.43 17.25
N PHE A 302 0.40 28.35 18.19
CA PHE A 302 1.15 27.12 18.45
C PHE A 302 0.24 25.97 18.87
N THR A 303 -0.74 26.25 19.73
CA THR A 303 -1.64 25.23 20.30
C THR A 303 -2.67 24.75 19.28
N TYR A 304 -3.27 25.67 18.52
CA TYR A 304 -4.39 25.36 17.62
C TYR A 304 -3.96 25.07 16.18
N PHE A 305 -2.75 25.47 15.77
CA PHE A 305 -2.24 25.20 14.43
C PHE A 305 -0.94 24.39 14.44
N ILE A 306 0.15 24.94 14.99
CA ILE A 306 1.49 24.35 14.81
C ILE A 306 1.58 22.93 15.39
N LEU A 307 1.07 22.73 16.61
CA LEU A 307 1.13 21.43 17.28
C LEU A 307 0.28 20.36 16.53
N PRO A 308 -1.02 20.58 16.23
CA PRO A 308 -1.79 19.64 15.41
C PRO A 308 -1.17 19.37 14.04
N TYR A 309 -0.64 20.41 13.38
CA TYR A 309 -0.02 20.30 12.06
C TYR A 309 1.24 19.44 12.08
N VAL A 310 2.15 19.67 13.04
CA VAL A 310 3.38 18.86 13.20
C VAL A 310 3.05 17.42 13.55
N VAL A 311 2.08 17.21 14.45
CA VAL A 311 1.60 15.84 14.78
C VAL A 311 1.06 15.16 13.53
N GLY A 312 0.22 15.85 12.75
CA GLY A 312 -0.28 15.34 11.47
C GLY A 312 0.85 14.99 10.50
N LEU A 313 1.86 15.86 10.36
CA LEU A 313 3.01 15.61 9.50
C LEU A 313 3.81 14.37 9.92
N VAL A 314 4.00 14.15 11.23
CA VAL A 314 4.64 12.94 11.76
C VAL A 314 3.85 11.69 11.37
N PHE A 315 2.52 11.71 11.54
CA PHE A 315 1.67 10.58 11.13
C PHE A 315 1.72 10.32 9.63
N PHE A 316 1.68 11.37 8.80
CA PHE A 316 1.81 11.24 7.36
C PHE A 316 3.16 10.61 6.95
N ILE A 317 4.27 11.14 7.47
CA ILE A 317 5.62 10.63 7.19
C ILE A 317 5.73 9.18 7.65
N SER A 318 5.21 8.84 8.83
CA SER A 318 5.22 7.47 9.34
C SER A 318 4.41 6.51 8.47
N GLY A 319 3.24 6.90 7.99
CA GLY A 319 2.42 6.09 7.07
C GLY A 319 3.10 5.88 5.72
N ALA A 320 3.69 6.93 5.14
CA ALA A 320 4.46 6.85 3.91
C ALA A 320 5.72 5.99 4.08
N TRP A 321 6.42 6.12 5.21
CA TRP A 321 7.58 5.30 5.54
C TRP A 321 7.22 3.83 5.66
N VAL A 322 6.14 3.50 6.38
CA VAL A 322 5.68 2.12 6.53
C VAL A 322 5.36 1.51 5.17
N TYR A 323 4.67 2.26 4.30
CA TYR A 323 4.37 1.84 2.94
C TYR A 323 5.62 1.59 2.09
N TRP A 324 6.62 2.47 2.20
CA TRP A 324 7.86 2.37 1.44
C TRP A 324 8.76 1.23 1.91
N VAL A 325 8.84 1.00 3.22
CA VAL A 325 9.68 -0.07 3.81
C VAL A 325 9.02 -1.43 3.72
N SER A 326 7.70 -1.52 3.78
CA SER A 326 7.00 -2.77 3.54
C SER A 326 7.15 -3.19 2.08
N GLU A 327 7.40 -4.47 1.79
CA GLU A 327 7.17 -5.00 0.43
C GLU A 327 5.75 -4.60 0.01
N GLN A 328 5.61 -3.98 -1.18
CA GLN A 328 4.37 -3.36 -1.68
C GLN A 328 3.16 -4.32 -1.74
N THR A 329 3.40 -5.62 -1.57
CA THR A 329 2.42 -6.69 -1.45
C THR A 329 1.85 -6.91 -0.04
N ASN A 330 2.44 -6.31 0.99
CA ASN A 330 1.95 -6.43 2.36
C ASN A 330 0.64 -5.69 2.53
N GLN A 331 -0.44 -6.47 2.53
CA GLN A 331 -1.80 -5.99 2.71
C GLN A 331 -2.00 -5.09 3.94
N HIS A 332 -1.20 -5.25 4.99
CA HIS A 332 -1.22 -4.42 6.21
C HIS A 332 -0.64 -3.02 5.98
N ALA A 333 0.33 -2.89 5.08
CA ALA A 333 0.99 -1.62 4.79
C ALA A 333 0.03 -0.59 4.20
N ASN A 334 -0.92 -1.02 3.37
CA ASN A 334 -1.96 -0.16 2.83
C ASN A 334 -2.85 0.43 3.94
N ALA A 335 -3.17 -0.37 4.96
CA ALA A 335 -3.98 0.07 6.09
C ALA A 335 -3.21 1.06 6.99
N PHE A 336 -1.92 0.80 7.25
CA PHE A 336 -1.04 1.75 7.94
C PHE A 336 -0.83 3.05 7.15
N PHE A 337 -0.68 2.96 5.83
CA PHE A 337 -0.58 4.12 4.95
C PHE A 337 -1.84 4.97 5.00
N LEU A 338 -3.01 4.37 4.81
CA LEU A 338 -4.30 5.06 4.87
C LEU A 338 -4.53 5.68 6.25
N LEU A 339 -4.18 4.98 7.32
CA LEU A 339 -4.23 5.52 8.69
C LEU A 339 -3.32 6.75 8.83
N GLY A 340 -2.06 6.65 8.42
CA GLY A 340 -1.09 7.74 8.51
C GLY A 340 -1.46 8.95 7.67
N VAL A 341 -1.92 8.73 6.43
CA VAL A 341 -2.39 9.79 5.53
C VAL A 341 -3.63 10.49 6.08
N SER A 342 -4.65 9.74 6.47
CA SER A 342 -5.90 10.33 6.98
C SER A 342 -5.68 11.07 8.30
N THR A 343 -4.88 10.50 9.23
CA THR A 343 -4.46 11.19 10.46
C THR A 343 -3.64 12.44 10.16
N GLY A 344 -2.78 12.37 9.14
CA GLY A 344 -1.98 13.51 8.68
C GLY A 344 -2.83 14.65 8.14
N ILE A 345 -3.79 14.34 7.27
CA ILE A 345 -4.78 15.30 6.77
C ILE A 345 -5.58 15.91 7.93
N PHE A 346 -6.10 15.07 8.83
CA PHE A 346 -6.87 15.50 10.00
C PHE A 346 -6.12 16.54 10.83
N GLY A 347 -4.86 16.26 11.17
CA GLY A 347 -4.01 17.17 11.94
C GLY A 347 -3.61 18.42 11.16
N ALA A 348 -3.20 18.28 9.89
CA ALA A 348 -2.73 19.38 9.06
C ALA A 348 -3.83 20.39 8.73
N THR A 349 -5.08 19.94 8.62
CA THR A 349 -6.24 20.77 8.26
C THR A 349 -7.12 21.15 9.46
N PHE A 350 -6.72 20.77 10.68
CA PHE A 350 -7.46 21.08 11.91
C PHE A 350 -7.71 22.59 12.10
N PHE A 351 -6.70 23.42 11.84
CA PHE A 351 -6.86 24.87 11.94
C PHE A 351 -7.72 25.46 10.82
N ASP A 352 -7.59 24.95 9.60
CA ASP A 352 -8.45 25.35 8.46
C ASP A 352 -9.92 25.09 8.77
N MET A 353 -10.25 23.93 9.35
CA MET A 353 -11.62 23.59 9.77
C MET A 353 -12.22 24.64 10.73
N GLN A 354 -11.40 25.26 11.58
CA GLN A 354 -11.84 26.29 12.53
C GLN A 354 -11.82 27.72 11.96
N THR A 355 -11.16 27.94 10.82
CA THR A 355 -10.85 29.29 10.31
C THR A 355 -11.37 29.49 8.89
N THR A 356 -10.61 29.08 7.88
CA THR A 356 -10.87 29.33 6.46
C THR A 356 -11.83 28.33 5.81
N ARG A 357 -11.85 27.09 6.30
CA ARG A 357 -12.72 25.98 5.86
C ARG A 357 -12.56 25.60 4.38
N HIS A 358 -11.41 25.87 3.77
CA HIS A 358 -11.17 25.49 2.37
C HIS A 358 -11.13 23.97 2.18
N LEU A 359 -10.72 23.24 3.22
CA LEU A 359 -10.54 21.78 3.20
C LEU A 359 -11.50 21.07 4.14
N ILE A 360 -12.62 21.70 4.52
CA ILE A 360 -13.54 21.13 5.52
C ILE A 360 -14.08 19.75 5.12
N VAL A 361 -14.40 19.53 3.83
CA VAL A 361 -14.83 18.22 3.33
C VAL A 361 -13.73 17.17 3.49
N LEU A 362 -12.47 17.55 3.20
CA LEU A 362 -11.33 16.65 3.31
C LEU A 362 -11.02 16.31 4.77
N TRP A 363 -11.08 17.31 5.66
CA TRP A 363 -10.97 17.11 7.10
C TRP A 363 -12.09 16.18 7.61
N THR A 364 -13.34 16.39 7.18
CA THR A 364 -14.48 15.56 7.58
C THR A 364 -14.35 14.11 7.10
N LEU A 365 -13.94 13.89 5.85
CA LEU A 365 -13.72 12.54 5.30
C LEU A 365 -12.56 11.81 5.98
N SER A 366 -11.56 12.54 6.48
CA SER A 366 -10.42 11.92 7.15
C SER A 366 -10.82 11.12 8.39
N LEU A 367 -11.83 11.57 9.15
CA LEU A 367 -12.29 10.93 10.39
C LEU A 367 -12.84 9.50 10.18
N PRO A 368 -13.83 9.26 9.29
CA PRO A 368 -14.27 7.91 8.96
C PRO A 368 -13.17 7.03 8.36
N ILE A 369 -12.25 7.61 7.58
CA ILE A 369 -11.12 6.87 7.00
C ILE A 369 -10.15 6.39 8.09
N ILE A 370 -9.87 7.22 9.10
CA ILE A 370 -9.09 6.81 10.29
C ILE A 370 -9.77 5.61 10.96
N GLY A 371 -11.07 5.70 11.23
CA GLY A 371 -11.85 4.61 11.84
C GLY A 371 -11.85 3.33 11.00
N GLY A 372 -12.07 3.45 9.69
CA GLY A 372 -12.02 2.31 8.75
C GLY A 372 -10.64 1.68 8.67
N SER A 373 -9.57 2.49 8.69
CA SER A 373 -8.19 1.99 8.65
C SER A 373 -7.81 1.26 9.94
N LEU A 374 -8.25 1.76 11.10
CA LEU A 374 -8.09 1.08 12.39
C LEU A 374 -8.82 -0.27 12.42
N LEU A 375 -10.05 -0.32 11.88
CA LEU A 375 -10.80 -1.57 11.78
C LEU A 375 -10.15 -2.57 10.81
N ASP A 376 -9.60 -2.12 9.67
CA ASP A 376 -8.85 -3.00 8.75
C ASP A 376 -7.57 -3.54 9.41
N LEU A 377 -6.84 -2.69 10.14
CA LEU A 377 -5.69 -3.12 10.92
C LEU A 377 -6.09 -4.13 11.99
N ALA A 378 -7.17 -3.88 12.73
CA ALA A 378 -7.67 -4.81 13.74
C ALA A 378 -7.99 -6.18 13.14
N LEU A 379 -8.53 -6.26 11.92
CA LEU A 379 -8.87 -7.51 11.27
C LEU A 379 -7.67 -8.29 10.71
N THR A 380 -6.56 -7.60 10.46
CA THR A 380 -5.46 -8.14 9.65
C THR A 380 -4.11 -8.17 10.35
N PHE A 381 -3.83 -7.29 11.31
CA PHE A 381 -2.53 -7.14 11.97
C PHE A 381 -2.58 -7.59 13.45
N PRO A 382 -1.53 -8.28 13.97
CA PRO A 382 -0.30 -8.71 13.30
C PRO A 382 -0.47 -10.00 12.46
N ARG A 383 -1.58 -10.72 12.65
CA ARG A 383 -2.00 -11.83 11.80
C ARG A 383 -3.49 -11.71 11.52
N LYS A 384 -3.92 -12.20 10.37
CA LYS A 384 -5.34 -12.24 9.99
C LYS A 384 -6.11 -13.10 10.99
N PHE A 385 -7.30 -12.63 11.37
CA PHE A 385 -8.23 -13.49 12.09
C PHE A 385 -8.67 -14.66 11.19
N SER A 386 -8.79 -15.86 11.75
CA SER A 386 -9.16 -17.09 11.02
C SER A 386 -10.45 -16.96 10.21
N PHE A 387 -11.39 -16.15 10.69
CA PHE A 387 -12.64 -15.89 10.00
C PHE A 387 -12.48 -14.97 8.77
N VAL A 388 -11.49 -14.06 8.79
CA VAL A 388 -11.15 -13.19 7.65
C VAL A 388 -10.46 -14.01 6.57
N GLU A 389 -9.68 -15.02 6.95
CA GLU A 389 -9.11 -15.99 6.01
C GLU A 389 -10.21 -16.82 5.33
N LYS A 390 -11.22 -17.25 6.10
CA LYS A 390 -12.38 -17.97 5.56
C LYS A 390 -13.28 -17.11 4.65
N TYR A 391 -13.43 -15.82 4.98
CA TYR A 391 -14.29 -14.89 4.25
C TYR A 391 -13.54 -13.60 3.90
N PRO A 392 -12.71 -13.59 2.84
CA PRO A 392 -11.84 -12.46 2.52
C PRO A 392 -12.59 -11.15 2.21
N LYS A 393 -13.85 -11.22 1.75
CA LYS A 393 -14.68 -10.04 1.46
C LYS A 393 -15.02 -9.21 2.69
N ILE A 394 -14.93 -9.77 3.90
CA ILE A 394 -15.21 -9.06 5.16
C ILE A 394 -14.26 -7.89 5.36
N ARG A 395 -13.08 -7.94 4.76
CA ARG A 395 -12.14 -6.82 4.76
C ARG A 395 -12.69 -5.55 4.08
N LEU A 396 -13.72 -5.66 3.23
CA LEU A 396 -14.38 -4.51 2.62
C LEU A 396 -15.33 -3.80 3.60
N LEU A 397 -15.72 -4.44 4.70
CA LEU A 397 -16.67 -3.89 5.66
C LEU A 397 -16.16 -2.61 6.34
N PRO A 398 -14.90 -2.53 6.85
CA PRO A 398 -14.33 -1.28 7.34
C PRO A 398 -14.39 -0.11 6.35
N ALA A 399 -14.03 -0.37 5.08
CA ALA A 399 -14.09 0.65 4.03
C ALA A 399 -15.54 1.05 3.72
N GLY A 400 -16.47 0.09 3.69
CA GLY A 400 -17.90 0.36 3.51
C GLY A 400 -18.48 1.23 4.63
N ILE A 401 -18.16 0.93 5.89
CA ILE A 401 -18.55 1.76 7.03
C ILE A 401 -17.98 3.17 6.90
N ALA A 402 -16.68 3.29 6.57
CA ALA A 402 -16.02 4.58 6.39
C ALA A 402 -16.69 5.41 5.27
N ILE A 403 -17.06 4.81 4.15
CA ILE A 403 -17.76 5.48 3.04
C ILE A 403 -19.16 5.96 3.48
N VAL A 404 -19.94 5.09 4.13
CA VAL A 404 -21.29 5.44 4.59
C VAL A 404 -21.23 6.56 5.62
N MET A 405 -20.36 6.45 6.62
CA MET A 405 -20.16 7.50 7.63
C MET A 405 -19.65 8.79 6.98
N GLY A 406 -18.70 8.69 6.05
CA GLY A 406 -18.20 9.84 5.28
C GLY A 406 -19.29 10.57 4.52
N PHE A 407 -20.19 9.84 3.86
CA PHE A 407 -21.34 10.44 3.17
C PHE A 407 -22.24 11.22 4.14
N PHE A 408 -22.61 10.64 5.28
CA PHE A 408 -23.44 11.32 6.28
C PHE A 408 -22.72 12.53 6.90
N SER A 409 -21.45 12.38 7.26
CA SER A 409 -20.66 13.46 7.85
C SER A 409 -20.48 14.63 6.87
N VAL A 410 -20.20 14.36 5.59
CA VAL A 410 -20.09 15.41 4.57
C VAL A 410 -21.44 16.07 4.30
N ARG A 411 -22.52 15.31 4.27
CA ARG A 411 -23.87 15.87 4.12
C ARG A 411 -24.19 16.83 5.26
N GLU A 412 -23.90 16.43 6.50
CA GLU A 412 -24.18 17.25 7.69
C GLU A 412 -23.29 18.50 7.74
N ILE A 413 -21.99 18.39 7.44
CA ILE A 413 -21.08 19.55 7.52
C ILE A 413 -21.37 20.60 6.43
N LEU A 414 -21.84 20.15 5.26
CA LEU A 414 -22.24 21.03 4.15
C LEU A 414 -23.66 21.59 4.31
N ASN A 415 -24.53 20.90 5.04
CA ASN A 415 -25.89 21.32 5.32
C ASN A 415 -26.16 21.25 6.83
N PRO A 416 -25.48 22.08 7.64
CA PRO A 416 -25.67 22.06 9.08
C PRO A 416 -27.15 22.34 9.37
N THR A 417 -27.87 21.34 9.86
CA THR A 417 -29.25 21.55 10.29
C THR A 417 -29.27 22.52 11.48
N ALA A 418 -30.33 23.32 11.56
CA ALA A 418 -30.40 24.59 12.29
C ALA A 418 -29.66 24.66 13.65
N PRO A 419 -29.08 25.82 13.98
CA PRO A 419 -28.10 26.02 15.06
C PRO A 419 -28.58 25.73 16.49
N LEU A 420 -29.87 25.42 16.70
CA LEU A 420 -30.54 25.35 18.01
C LEU A 420 -31.69 24.32 18.11
N THR A 421 -31.82 23.32 17.23
CA THR A 421 -32.95 22.38 17.33
C THR A 421 -32.76 21.31 18.41
N ILE A 422 -33.01 21.67 19.67
CA ILE A 422 -33.83 20.80 20.51
C ILE A 422 -35.28 21.05 20.06
N PRO A 423 -36.06 20.03 19.67
CA PRO A 423 -37.42 20.25 19.18
C PRO A 423 -38.25 21.00 20.23
N ARG A 424 -38.87 22.12 19.84
CA ARG A 424 -39.87 22.90 20.61
C ARG A 424 -41.13 22.07 20.91
N ARG A 425 -41.03 20.94 21.62
CA ARG A 425 -42.18 20.08 21.93
C ARG A 425 -42.84 20.33 23.30
N CYS A 426 -42.37 21.27 24.12
CA CYS A 426 -42.91 21.46 25.47
C CYS A 426 -43.36 22.89 25.85
N ALA A 427 -43.39 23.87 24.94
CA ALA A 427 -43.72 25.25 25.32
C ALA A 427 -45.19 25.67 25.15
N ASN A 428 -46.07 24.83 24.60
CA ASN A 428 -47.49 25.14 24.39
C ASN A 428 -48.42 24.07 24.97
N LYS A 429 -48.33 23.81 26.28
CA LYS A 429 -49.38 23.04 26.98
C LYS A 429 -50.01 23.72 28.19
N ASP A 430 -49.52 24.87 28.64
CA ASP A 430 -50.05 25.55 29.83
C ASP A 430 -50.66 26.93 29.50
N ALA A 431 -51.31 27.05 28.34
CA ALA A 431 -52.13 28.21 27.99
C ALA A 431 -53.46 27.74 27.38
N SER A 432 -54.33 27.17 28.22
CA SER A 432 -55.77 27.09 28.01
C SER A 432 -56.47 26.90 29.34
#